data_AF-A0A2M9XCB9-F1
#
_entry.id   AF-A0A2M9XCB9-F1
#
_cell.length_a   1.000
_cell.length_b   1.000
_cell.length_c   1.000
_cell.angle_alpha   90.00
_cell.angle_beta   90.00
_cell.angle_gamma   90.00
#
_symmetry.space_group_name_H-M   'P 1'
#
loop_
_entity.id
_entity.type
_entity.pdbx_description
1 polymer ?
#
loop_
_entity_poly.entity_id
_entity_poly.type
_entity_poly.pdbx_seq_one_letter_code
_entity_poly.pdbx_strand_id
1 'polypeptide(L)'
;MFSILKEKKKLFLTLLLIWTLAAIYIYPRRFQILRSFALWLEPPVLNPSLSAKLQSKGDDLLSEKVEYRQIEHYLRTDQLSRACVRAYRIGKEGTGDIFRIPSWMEAKHQGWTMERLSNPSETKFSTGEKPVDPFEYWEEFYQIPLEALDYYKRALNYNPFDGYNSPPTQGSLGKDKPEIAGKSLLEKIRISSFASCRPEEAILAHFQAIQRIEELVFEKLKEVKPPSIPWWKRILNFFSFSCNKEEEQNVTEDLPKEIRIWKKITESQSSPIVFSEDYPDTTTLTANKYKTLLMKTLELLRLRTDESHPSLSPEESVSLFTRVLYFSCSTRAIPAEAKYWGASAIAAIPCEASDTEGAKVFYSNLNRNAQLFYKLGDRDSNYRKKAKDMFEAVYKSSATDLGTRFQAKLMRVRCLLHESDFDQALKELDALDTEVYTVDPNYRNDKSGYDDLIEDKKKLLQYTLRRKGRYEEADDIFDEKN
;
A
#
# COMPACT_ATOMS: atom_id res chain seq x y z
N MET A 1 14.30 -31.59 -55.94
CA MET A 1 13.75 -30.79 -54.82
C MET A 1 12.41 -31.34 -54.31
N PHE A 2 11.44 -31.67 -55.18
CA PHE A 2 10.15 -32.28 -54.77
C PHE A 2 10.23 -33.73 -54.24
N SER A 3 11.27 -34.51 -54.55
CA SER A 3 11.46 -35.87 -54.01
C SER A 3 11.86 -35.87 -52.53
N ILE A 4 12.76 -34.95 -52.14
CA ILE A 4 13.24 -34.78 -50.75
C ILE A 4 12.10 -34.34 -49.82
N LEU A 5 11.20 -33.48 -50.30
CA LEU A 5 9.98 -33.06 -49.59
C LEU A 5 9.00 -34.21 -49.35
N LYS A 6 8.99 -35.23 -50.22
CA LYS A 6 8.10 -36.40 -50.11
C LYS A 6 8.65 -37.42 -49.11
N GLU A 7 9.96 -37.64 -49.09
CA GLU A 7 10.64 -38.54 -48.15
C GLU A 7 10.71 -37.98 -46.72
N LYS A 8 10.94 -36.68 -46.58
CA LYS A 8 11.09 -36.02 -45.26
C LYS A 8 9.85 -35.23 -44.86
N LYS A 9 8.68 -35.57 -45.43
CA LYS A 9 7.40 -34.85 -45.21
C LYS A 9 7.07 -34.66 -43.73
N LYS A 10 7.27 -35.70 -42.91
CA LYS A 10 7.05 -35.63 -41.45
C LYS A 10 7.96 -34.59 -40.79
N LEU A 11 9.22 -34.53 -41.21
CA LEU A 11 10.24 -33.63 -40.66
C LEU A 11 9.95 -32.17 -41.06
N PHE A 12 9.51 -31.94 -42.30
CA PHE A 12 9.10 -30.61 -42.73
C PHE A 12 7.82 -30.14 -42.00
N LEU A 13 6.85 -31.02 -41.79
CA LEU A 13 5.62 -30.72 -41.06
C LEU A 13 5.88 -30.44 -39.58
N THR A 14 6.77 -31.20 -38.92
CA THR A 14 7.15 -30.91 -37.53
C THR A 14 7.93 -29.61 -37.42
N LEU A 15 8.82 -29.32 -38.36
CA LEU A 15 9.59 -28.07 -38.36
C LEU A 15 8.67 -26.86 -38.59
N LEU A 16 7.72 -26.98 -39.52
CA LEU A 16 6.71 -25.93 -39.76
C LEU A 16 5.80 -25.74 -38.54
N LEU A 17 5.39 -26.82 -37.86
CA LEU A 17 4.62 -26.76 -36.63
C LEU A 17 5.40 -26.13 -35.46
N ILE A 18 6.70 -26.44 -35.33
CA ILE A 18 7.58 -25.80 -34.36
C ILE A 18 7.70 -24.30 -34.66
N TRP A 19 7.85 -23.93 -35.93
CA TRP A 19 7.94 -22.53 -36.35
C TRP A 19 6.64 -21.76 -36.11
N THR A 20 5.47 -22.35 -36.36
CA THR A 20 4.19 -21.68 -36.10
C THR A 20 3.92 -21.54 -34.59
N LEU A 21 4.22 -22.57 -33.79
CA LEU A 21 4.16 -22.47 -32.32
C LEU A 21 5.16 -21.44 -31.79
N ALA A 22 6.38 -21.42 -32.33
CA ALA A 22 7.40 -20.46 -31.93
C ALA A 22 6.97 -19.03 -32.26
N ALA A 23 6.44 -18.78 -33.46
CA ALA A 23 6.05 -17.44 -33.91
C ALA A 23 4.77 -16.93 -33.24
N ILE A 24 3.75 -17.76 -33.08
CA ILE A 24 2.42 -17.35 -32.60
C ILE A 24 2.31 -17.42 -31.07
N TYR A 25 2.99 -18.38 -30.43
CA TYR A 25 2.83 -18.61 -28.99
C TYR A 25 4.08 -18.22 -28.19
N ILE A 26 5.25 -18.68 -28.58
CA ILE A 26 6.49 -18.49 -27.80
C ILE A 26 7.02 -17.06 -27.96
N TYR A 27 7.13 -16.53 -29.18
CA TYR A 27 7.71 -15.21 -29.45
C TYR A 27 6.97 -14.03 -28.78
N PRO A 28 5.62 -13.96 -28.79
CA PRO A 28 4.92 -12.90 -28.07
C PRO A 28 4.96 -13.09 -26.55
N ARG A 29 5.10 -14.33 -26.06
CA ARG A 29 5.22 -14.64 -24.61
C ARG A 29 6.66 -14.87 -24.15
N ARG A 30 7.66 -14.54 -24.97
CA ARG A 30 9.05 -14.94 -24.73
C ARG A 30 9.58 -14.47 -23.40
N PHE A 31 9.25 -13.24 -23.00
CA PHE A 31 9.66 -12.69 -21.71
C PHE A 31 8.95 -13.36 -20.54
N GLN A 32 7.69 -13.77 -20.69
CA GLN A 32 6.97 -14.51 -19.66
C GLN A 32 7.52 -15.92 -19.52
N ILE A 33 7.78 -16.62 -20.63
CA ILE A 33 8.33 -17.97 -20.63
C ILE A 33 9.76 -17.97 -20.08
N LEU A 34 10.61 -17.04 -20.53
CA LEU A 34 11.98 -16.88 -20.01
C LEU A 34 11.97 -16.50 -18.54
N ARG A 35 11.05 -15.63 -18.10
CA ARG A 35 10.88 -15.31 -16.68
C ARG A 35 10.45 -16.53 -15.88
N SER A 36 9.44 -17.28 -16.34
CA SER A 36 8.98 -18.49 -15.65
C SER A 36 10.07 -19.57 -15.59
N PHE A 37 10.85 -19.71 -16.66
CA PHE A 37 11.96 -20.65 -16.72
C PHE A 37 13.14 -20.21 -15.86
N ALA A 38 13.45 -18.91 -15.84
CA ALA A 38 14.46 -18.33 -14.95
C ALA A 38 14.06 -18.48 -13.47
N LEU A 39 12.79 -18.22 -13.14
CA LEU A 39 12.24 -18.44 -11.79
C LEU A 39 12.20 -19.92 -11.38
N TRP A 40 12.15 -20.84 -12.35
CA TRP A 40 12.21 -22.27 -12.11
C TRP A 40 13.65 -22.78 -11.91
N LEU A 41 14.61 -22.26 -12.68
CA LEU A 41 16.03 -22.59 -12.56
C LEU A 41 16.68 -21.99 -11.30
N GLU A 42 16.37 -20.74 -11.02
CA GLU A 42 16.81 -20.01 -9.84
C GLU A 42 15.57 -19.40 -9.19
N PRO A 43 14.86 -20.15 -8.32
CA PRO A 43 13.90 -19.50 -7.44
C PRO A 43 14.65 -18.38 -6.71
N PRO A 44 14.04 -17.21 -6.45
CA PRO A 44 14.68 -16.14 -5.70
C PRO A 44 14.93 -16.62 -4.27
N VAL A 45 16.05 -17.30 -4.08
CA VAL A 45 16.50 -17.76 -2.77
C VAL A 45 16.88 -16.51 -1.99
N LEU A 46 16.43 -16.46 -0.75
CA LEU A 46 16.76 -15.40 0.16
C LEU A 46 18.29 -15.32 0.31
N ASN A 47 18.89 -14.20 -0.11
CA ASN A 47 20.33 -14.00 -0.10
C ASN A 47 20.68 -12.61 0.47
N PRO A 48 20.76 -12.49 1.82
CA PRO A 48 21.06 -11.22 2.49
C PRO A 48 22.43 -10.65 2.11
N SER A 49 23.42 -11.50 1.86
CA SER A 49 24.78 -11.06 1.49
C SER A 49 24.80 -10.35 0.14
N LEU A 50 24.04 -10.85 -0.84
CA LEU A 50 23.92 -10.24 -2.16
C LEU A 50 23.08 -8.97 -2.10
N SER A 51 22.00 -8.96 -1.29
CA SER A 51 21.23 -7.75 -1.01
C SER A 51 22.14 -6.63 -0.49
N ALA A 52 22.96 -6.90 0.53
CA ALA A 52 23.87 -5.91 1.10
C ALA A 52 24.88 -5.35 0.08
N LYS A 53 25.45 -6.22 -0.78
CA LYS A 53 26.36 -5.79 -1.87
C LYS A 53 25.68 -4.92 -2.92
N LEU A 54 24.41 -5.17 -3.21
CA LEU A 54 23.65 -4.34 -4.15
C LEU A 54 23.26 -3.00 -3.52
N GLN A 55 22.93 -3.00 -2.23
CA GLN A 55 22.68 -1.76 -1.49
C GLN A 55 23.92 -0.88 -1.42
N SER A 56 25.10 -1.46 -1.15
CA SER A 56 26.34 -0.68 -1.10
C SER A 56 26.64 -0.03 -2.45
N LYS A 57 26.46 -0.74 -3.56
CA LYS A 57 26.63 -0.17 -4.91
C LYS A 57 25.69 1.01 -5.17
N GLY A 58 24.43 0.92 -4.74
CA GLY A 58 23.49 2.03 -4.85
C GLY A 58 23.88 3.22 -3.96
N ASP A 59 24.35 2.94 -2.74
CA ASP A 59 24.83 3.97 -1.81
C ASP A 59 26.08 4.68 -2.34
N ASP A 60 27.00 3.93 -2.94
CA ASP A 60 28.25 4.44 -3.52
C ASP A 60 27.93 5.46 -4.63
N LEU A 61 27.06 5.13 -5.58
CA LEU A 61 26.62 6.02 -6.66
C LEU A 61 26.06 7.36 -6.16
N LEU A 62 25.33 7.35 -5.04
CA LEU A 62 24.71 8.56 -4.48
C LEU A 62 25.63 9.32 -3.54
N SER A 63 26.76 8.71 -3.17
CA SER A 63 27.82 9.31 -2.37
C SER A 63 28.93 9.94 -3.21
N GLU A 64 28.93 9.71 -4.53
CA GLU A 64 29.92 10.27 -5.43
C GLU A 64 29.83 11.79 -5.48
N LYS A 65 31.00 12.44 -5.54
CA LYS A 65 31.11 13.87 -5.82
C LYS A 65 30.85 14.08 -7.29
N VAL A 66 29.96 15.02 -7.59
CA VAL A 66 29.56 15.36 -8.94
C VAL A 66 29.94 16.81 -9.24
N GLU A 67 30.36 17.08 -10.47
CA GLU A 67 30.74 18.42 -10.91
C GLU A 67 29.56 19.04 -11.66
N TYR A 68 29.02 20.14 -11.14
CA TYR A 68 28.05 20.98 -11.87
C TYR A 68 28.68 22.33 -12.16
N ARG A 69 28.77 22.71 -13.43
CA ARG A 69 29.37 23.98 -13.89
C ARG A 69 30.72 24.30 -13.18
N GLN A 70 31.62 23.32 -13.10
CA GLN A 70 32.95 23.44 -12.50
C GLN A 70 33.00 23.55 -10.97
N ILE A 71 31.92 23.15 -10.28
CA ILE A 71 31.88 23.10 -8.81
C ILE A 71 31.53 21.67 -8.38
N GLU A 72 32.48 21.04 -7.67
CA GLU A 72 32.27 19.73 -7.05
C GLU A 72 31.33 19.84 -5.85
N HIS A 73 30.34 18.94 -5.78
CA HIS A 73 29.41 18.83 -4.67
C HIS A 73 28.83 17.41 -4.56
N TYR A 74 28.11 17.11 -3.48
CA TYR A 74 27.44 15.82 -3.31
C TYR A 74 26.03 15.84 -3.90
N LEU A 75 25.60 14.72 -4.48
CA LEU A 75 24.26 14.59 -5.05
C LEU A 75 23.17 14.75 -3.97
N ARG A 76 22.34 15.78 -4.13
CA ARG A 76 21.21 16.09 -3.24
C ARG A 76 19.90 15.49 -3.74
N THR A 77 19.58 14.27 -3.29
CA THR A 77 18.35 13.57 -3.71
C THR A 77 17.08 14.25 -3.21
N ASP A 78 17.10 14.89 -2.04
CA ASP A 78 16.02 15.77 -1.56
C ASP A 78 15.77 16.93 -2.52
N GLN A 79 16.82 17.63 -2.94
CA GLN A 79 16.69 18.76 -3.86
C GLN A 79 16.22 18.27 -5.23
N LEU A 80 16.81 17.21 -5.78
CA LEU A 80 16.38 16.60 -7.04
C LEU A 80 14.88 16.24 -7.03
N SER A 81 14.37 15.70 -5.92
CA SER A 81 12.94 15.40 -5.79
C SER A 81 12.06 16.66 -5.89
N ARG A 82 12.50 17.79 -5.32
CA ARG A 82 11.77 19.06 -5.41
C ARG A 82 11.82 19.64 -6.81
N ALA A 83 12.98 19.56 -7.47
CA ALA A 83 13.13 19.99 -8.87
C ALA A 83 12.20 19.21 -9.81
N CYS A 84 12.16 17.89 -9.63
CA CYS A 84 11.25 17.01 -10.34
C CYS A 84 9.78 17.43 -10.16
N VAL A 85 9.32 17.58 -8.92
CA VAL A 85 7.92 17.96 -8.62
C VAL A 85 7.58 19.31 -9.22
N ARG A 86 8.51 20.26 -9.14
CA ARG A 86 8.40 21.57 -9.79
C ARG A 86 8.20 21.42 -11.29
N ALA A 87 9.06 20.66 -11.98
CA ALA A 87 8.97 20.41 -13.41
C ALA A 87 7.61 19.82 -13.82
N TYR A 88 7.14 18.83 -13.06
CA TYR A 88 5.84 18.23 -13.25
C TYR A 88 4.69 19.23 -13.11
N ARG A 89 4.72 20.08 -12.08
CA ARG A 89 3.69 21.11 -11.82
C ARG A 89 3.61 22.12 -12.97
N ILE A 90 4.75 22.61 -13.44
CA ILE A 90 4.82 23.52 -14.58
C ILE A 90 4.17 22.88 -15.82
N GLY A 91 4.49 21.62 -16.11
CA GLY A 91 3.93 20.90 -17.24
C GLY A 91 2.41 20.64 -17.12
N LYS A 92 1.88 20.51 -15.90
CA LYS A 92 0.45 20.24 -15.64
C LYS A 92 -0.41 21.49 -15.65
N GLU A 93 0.06 22.56 -15.03
CA GLU A 93 -0.72 23.80 -14.87
C GLU A 93 -0.74 24.64 -16.15
N GLY A 94 0.21 24.43 -17.08
CA GLY A 94 0.22 25.11 -18.38
C GLY A 94 0.18 26.63 -18.28
N THR A 95 0.54 27.19 -17.13
CA THR A 95 0.51 28.63 -16.87
C THR A 95 1.59 29.26 -17.72
N GLY A 96 1.17 29.98 -18.76
CA GLY A 96 2.08 30.70 -19.65
C GLY A 96 3.06 31.54 -18.84
N ASP A 97 4.33 31.55 -19.25
CA ASP A 97 5.48 32.16 -18.57
C ASP A 97 5.27 33.59 -18.02
N ILE A 98 4.25 34.30 -18.52
CA ILE A 98 3.89 35.68 -18.21
C ILE A 98 3.52 35.89 -16.73
N PHE A 99 2.92 34.91 -16.04
CA PHE A 99 2.56 35.02 -14.61
C PHE A 99 3.46 34.19 -13.69
N ARG A 100 4.51 33.57 -14.25
CA ARG A 100 5.39 32.69 -13.50
C ARG A 100 6.50 33.51 -12.85
N ILE A 101 6.80 33.23 -11.57
CA ILE A 101 8.00 33.76 -10.94
C ILE A 101 9.21 33.27 -11.76
N PRO A 102 10.11 34.17 -12.19
CA PRO A 102 11.29 33.77 -12.96
C PRO A 102 12.08 32.68 -12.23
N SER A 103 12.58 31.67 -12.96
CA SER A 103 13.21 30.49 -12.36
C SER A 103 14.37 30.83 -11.42
N TRP A 104 15.15 31.86 -11.75
CA TRP A 104 16.25 32.35 -10.91
C TRP A 104 15.78 32.97 -9.58
N MET A 105 14.60 33.60 -9.55
CA MET A 105 14.05 34.24 -8.36
C MET A 105 13.44 33.19 -7.43
N GLU A 106 12.72 32.22 -8.01
CA GLU A 106 12.24 31.04 -7.30
C GLU A 106 13.40 30.21 -6.74
N ALA A 107 14.44 29.97 -7.54
CA ALA A 107 15.67 29.29 -7.13
C ALA A 107 16.31 29.98 -5.92
N LYS A 108 16.42 31.31 -5.93
CA LYS A 108 16.92 32.09 -4.79
C LYS A 108 16.04 31.95 -3.55
N HIS A 109 14.72 32.01 -3.69
CA HIS A 109 13.78 31.84 -2.56
C HIS A 109 13.81 30.42 -1.98
N GLN A 110 13.95 29.41 -2.82
CA GLN A 110 13.94 28.00 -2.44
C GLN A 110 15.34 27.47 -2.07
N GLY A 111 16.39 28.27 -2.25
CA GLY A 111 17.75 27.93 -1.86
C GLY A 111 18.51 27.04 -2.84
N TRP A 112 18.16 27.10 -4.12
CA TRP A 112 18.86 26.45 -5.22
C TRP A 112 20.03 27.31 -5.68
N THR A 113 21.11 27.25 -4.91
CA THR A 113 22.33 28.01 -5.15
C THR A 113 23.54 27.09 -5.12
N MET A 114 24.57 27.41 -5.90
CA MET A 114 25.77 26.59 -6.01
C MET A 114 26.45 26.39 -4.66
N GLU A 115 26.43 27.43 -3.83
CA GLU A 115 27.00 27.43 -2.49
C GLU A 115 26.29 26.43 -1.58
N ARG A 116 24.96 26.31 -1.66
CA ARG A 116 24.16 25.33 -0.90
C ARG A 116 24.29 23.90 -1.41
N LEU A 117 24.50 23.73 -2.71
CA LEU A 117 24.81 22.41 -3.27
C LEU A 117 26.16 21.93 -2.75
N SER A 118 27.16 22.83 -2.70
CA SER A 118 28.52 22.52 -2.24
C SER A 118 28.65 22.33 -0.71
N ASN A 119 27.94 23.14 0.10
CA ASN A 119 28.03 23.12 1.56
C ASN A 119 26.67 22.79 2.22
N PRO A 120 26.47 21.55 2.69
CA PRO A 120 25.19 21.10 3.25
C PRO A 120 24.85 21.69 4.64
N SER A 121 25.80 22.34 5.30
CA SER A 121 25.72 22.79 6.69
C SER A 121 25.35 24.28 6.85
N GLU A 122 25.39 25.07 5.79
CA GLU A 122 25.13 26.51 5.84
C GLU A 122 23.67 26.84 5.51
N THR A 123 22.93 27.34 6.50
CA THR A 123 21.54 27.78 6.36
C THR A 123 21.40 29.28 6.09
N LYS A 124 22.48 30.06 6.22
CA LYS A 124 22.47 31.51 6.05
C LYS A 124 22.63 31.86 4.58
N PHE A 125 21.76 32.74 4.08
CA PHE A 125 21.88 33.32 2.75
C PHE A 125 23.10 34.27 2.74
N SER A 126 24.11 33.94 1.94
CA SER A 126 25.18 34.87 1.63
C SER A 126 24.73 35.85 0.54
N THR A 127 25.17 37.09 0.62
CA THR A 127 24.90 38.09 -0.42
C THR A 127 25.82 37.81 -1.61
N GLY A 128 25.25 37.32 -2.72
CA GLY A 128 26.01 37.03 -3.95
C GLY A 128 25.92 35.60 -4.48
N GLU A 129 25.12 34.73 -3.87
CA GLU A 129 24.91 33.34 -4.31
C GLU A 129 24.43 33.26 -5.78
N LYS A 130 25.05 32.38 -6.56
CA LYS A 130 24.67 32.18 -7.97
C LYS A 130 23.45 31.24 -8.03
N PRO A 131 22.30 31.68 -8.55
CA PRO A 131 21.12 30.83 -8.67
C PRO A 131 21.36 29.72 -9.69
N VAL A 132 20.86 28.52 -9.36
CA VAL A 132 20.84 27.35 -10.22
C VAL A 132 19.41 27.09 -10.64
N ASP A 133 19.15 26.84 -11.92
CA ASP A 133 17.81 26.40 -12.31
C ASP A 133 17.60 24.96 -11.80
N PRO A 134 16.60 24.72 -10.93
CA PRO A 134 16.30 23.38 -10.43
C PRO A 134 16.09 22.37 -11.56
N PHE A 135 15.50 22.79 -12.68
CA PHE A 135 15.20 21.91 -13.80
C PHE A 135 16.46 21.45 -14.52
N GLU A 136 17.37 22.36 -14.85
CA GLU A 136 18.65 22.03 -15.49
C GLU A 136 19.49 21.09 -14.62
N TYR A 137 19.56 21.38 -13.32
CA TYR A 137 20.26 20.53 -12.38
C TYR A 137 19.68 19.11 -12.32
N TRP A 138 18.35 18.99 -12.36
CA TRP A 138 17.70 17.68 -12.40
C TRP A 138 17.94 16.94 -13.72
N GLU A 139 17.84 17.63 -14.85
CA GLU A 139 18.08 17.03 -16.18
C GLU A 139 19.50 16.47 -16.33
N GLU A 140 20.48 17.10 -15.68
CA GLU A 140 21.87 16.64 -15.70
C GLU A 140 22.08 15.37 -14.85
N PHE A 141 21.42 15.27 -13.70
CA PHE A 141 21.75 14.23 -12.70
C PHE A 141 20.69 13.17 -12.46
N TYR A 142 19.50 13.22 -13.08
CA TYR A 142 18.41 12.27 -12.82
C TYR A 142 18.79 10.79 -13.10
N GLN A 143 19.80 10.54 -13.94
CA GLN A 143 20.24 9.18 -14.28
C GLN A 143 20.90 8.46 -13.11
N ILE A 144 21.64 9.17 -12.26
CA ILE A 144 22.33 8.61 -11.10
C ILE A 144 21.35 8.02 -10.07
N PRO A 145 20.31 8.73 -9.58
CA PRO A 145 19.31 8.16 -8.70
C PRO A 145 18.46 7.08 -9.38
N LEU A 146 18.30 7.12 -10.71
CA LEU A 146 17.62 6.05 -11.44
C LEU A 146 18.44 4.75 -11.45
N GLU A 147 19.75 4.84 -11.65
CA GLU A 147 20.64 3.67 -11.59
C GLU A 147 20.73 3.10 -10.16
N ALA A 148 20.85 3.96 -9.16
CA ALA A 148 20.81 3.54 -7.76
C ALA A 148 19.47 2.86 -7.40
N LEU A 149 18.35 3.40 -7.90
CA LEU A 149 17.03 2.81 -7.75
C LEU A 149 16.96 1.39 -8.33
N ASP A 150 17.58 1.14 -9.48
CA ASP A 150 17.66 -0.20 -10.06
C ASP A 150 18.43 -1.18 -9.18
N TYR A 151 19.56 -0.76 -8.58
CA TYR A 151 20.30 -1.58 -7.62
C TYR A 151 19.46 -1.88 -6.37
N TYR A 152 18.76 -0.90 -5.83
CA TYR A 152 17.90 -1.09 -4.65
C TYR A 152 16.71 -2.02 -4.93
N LYS A 153 16.05 -1.89 -6.09
CA LYS A 153 14.97 -2.81 -6.51
C LYS A 153 15.49 -4.25 -6.65
N ARG A 154 16.70 -4.44 -7.18
CA ARG A 154 17.33 -5.77 -7.25
C ARG A 154 17.69 -6.30 -5.87
N ALA A 155 18.20 -5.47 -4.97
CA ALA A 155 18.49 -5.86 -3.58
C ALA A 155 17.24 -6.38 -2.87
N LEU A 156 16.10 -5.69 -3.05
CA LEU A 156 14.81 -6.07 -2.46
C LEU A 156 14.36 -7.46 -2.93
N ASN A 157 14.79 -7.89 -4.13
CA ASN A 157 14.45 -9.20 -4.63
C ASN A 157 15.14 -10.34 -3.90
N TYR A 158 16.31 -10.09 -3.31
CA TYR A 158 17.09 -11.09 -2.58
C TYR A 158 16.81 -11.05 -1.08
N ASN A 159 16.38 -9.90 -0.54
CA ASN A 159 15.95 -9.80 0.84
C ASN A 159 14.81 -8.77 1.01
N PRO A 160 13.54 -9.22 1.12
CA PRO A 160 12.42 -8.31 1.33
C PRO A 160 12.36 -7.72 2.75
N PHE A 161 13.08 -8.30 3.72
CA PHE A 161 13.09 -7.87 5.13
C PHE A 161 13.98 -6.63 5.35
N ASP A 162 14.98 -6.40 4.49
CA ASP A 162 15.82 -5.20 4.51
C ASP A 162 15.03 -3.90 4.27
N GLY A 163 13.79 -4.02 3.79
CA GLY A 163 12.89 -2.90 3.58
C GLY A 163 12.56 -2.10 4.84
N TYR A 164 12.57 -2.73 6.01
CA TYR A 164 12.23 -2.09 7.29
C TYR A 164 13.23 -2.36 8.43
N ASN A 165 14.18 -3.28 8.24
CA ASN A 165 15.34 -3.34 9.12
C ASN A 165 16.20 -2.11 8.85
N SER A 166 16.42 -1.29 9.88
CA SER A 166 17.41 -0.22 9.78
C SER A 166 18.78 -0.84 10.05
N PRO A 167 19.82 -0.50 9.27
CA PRO A 167 21.17 -0.92 9.65
C PRO A 167 21.45 -0.40 11.06
N PRO A 168 22.18 -1.16 11.90
CA PRO A 168 22.56 -0.68 13.22
C PRO A 168 23.21 0.69 13.05
N THR A 169 22.81 1.64 13.89
CA THR A 169 23.34 3.01 13.93
C THR A 169 24.86 2.94 14.09
N GLN A 170 25.58 2.92 12.98
CA GLN A 170 27.00 3.23 12.99
C GLN A 170 27.08 4.67 13.49
N GLY A 171 27.81 4.87 14.59
CA GLY A 171 27.90 6.13 15.32
C GLY A 171 27.94 7.34 14.39
N SER A 172 27.04 8.28 14.62
CA SER A 172 26.97 9.53 13.89
C SER A 172 28.22 10.36 14.17
N LEU A 173 29.11 10.51 13.19
CA LEU A 173 30.07 11.61 13.17
C LEU A 173 30.36 11.99 11.71
N GLY A 174 29.64 13.01 11.24
CA GLY A 174 29.82 13.66 9.94
C GLY A 174 28.46 13.99 9.28
N LYS A 175 28.15 15.28 9.14
CA LYS A 175 26.97 15.80 8.41
C LYS A 175 27.18 15.82 6.88
N ASP A 176 28.29 15.25 6.42
CA ASP A 176 28.72 15.25 5.01
C ASP A 176 28.41 13.93 4.28
N LYS A 177 27.68 13.00 4.92
CA LYS A 177 27.25 11.75 4.29
C LYS A 177 25.94 11.94 3.51
N PRO A 178 25.73 11.18 2.42
CA PRO A 178 24.50 11.21 1.66
C PRO A 178 23.29 10.93 2.56
N GLU A 179 22.16 11.58 2.29
CA GLU A 179 20.91 11.50 3.07
C GLU A 179 20.34 10.09 3.23
N ILE A 180 20.96 9.10 2.60
CA ILE A 180 20.51 7.72 2.41
C ILE A 180 21.20 6.78 3.40
N ALA A 181 22.31 7.22 4.01
CA ALA A 181 23.01 6.47 5.04
C ALA A 181 22.10 6.24 6.28
N GLY A 182 22.07 5.00 6.78
CA GLY A 182 21.27 4.65 7.95
C GLY A 182 19.77 4.42 7.68
N LYS A 183 19.30 4.60 6.43
CA LYS A 183 17.90 4.38 6.06
C LYS A 183 17.66 2.93 5.62
N SER A 184 16.43 2.44 5.82
CA SER A 184 16.03 1.11 5.37
C SER A 184 15.87 1.07 3.85
N LEU A 185 15.96 -0.12 3.24
CA LEU A 185 16.00 -0.26 1.78
C LEU A 185 14.78 0.38 1.08
N LEU A 186 13.58 0.22 1.65
CA LEU A 186 12.37 0.83 1.08
C LEU A 186 12.37 2.35 1.15
N GLU A 187 13.03 2.93 2.17
CA GLU A 187 13.19 4.37 2.28
C GLU A 187 14.22 4.88 1.27
N LYS A 188 15.30 4.12 1.01
CA LYS A 188 16.26 4.42 -0.07
C LYS A 188 15.57 4.41 -1.44
N ILE A 189 14.70 3.42 -1.68
CA ILE A 189 13.86 3.32 -2.88
C ILE A 189 12.92 4.52 -2.98
N ARG A 190 12.24 4.89 -1.89
CA ARG A 190 11.39 6.10 -1.84
C ARG A 190 12.17 7.34 -2.22
N ILE A 191 13.32 7.60 -1.61
CA ILE A 191 14.11 8.82 -1.90
C ILE A 191 14.55 8.84 -3.37
N SER A 192 15.09 7.73 -3.87
CA SER A 192 15.63 7.64 -5.24
C SER A 192 14.55 7.69 -6.32
N SER A 193 13.39 7.10 -6.07
CA SER A 193 12.23 7.16 -6.97
C SER A 193 11.64 8.56 -7.06
N PHE A 194 11.54 9.30 -5.96
CA PHE A 194 11.08 10.68 -5.98
C PHE A 194 12.11 11.61 -6.66
N ALA A 195 13.41 11.39 -6.42
CA ALA A 195 14.47 12.11 -7.11
C ALA A 195 14.48 11.86 -8.64
N SER A 196 14.09 10.68 -9.09
CA SER A 196 14.03 10.31 -10.53
C SER A 196 12.67 10.54 -11.19
N CYS A 197 11.72 11.23 -10.54
CA CYS A 197 10.35 11.45 -11.03
C CYS A 197 9.52 10.17 -11.28
N ARG A 198 9.74 9.11 -10.51
CA ARG A 198 9.02 7.84 -10.65
C ARG A 198 8.44 7.34 -9.33
N PRO A 199 7.59 8.12 -8.63
CA PRO A 199 7.04 7.75 -7.33
C PRO A 199 6.25 6.42 -7.37
N GLU A 200 5.72 6.03 -8.53
CA GLU A 200 5.06 4.73 -8.74
C GLU A 200 5.99 3.55 -8.42
N GLU A 201 7.30 3.67 -8.67
CA GLU A 201 8.25 2.60 -8.39
C GLU A 201 8.43 2.36 -6.89
N ALA A 202 8.29 3.39 -6.05
CA ALA A 202 8.27 3.22 -4.60
C ALA A 202 7.04 2.43 -4.15
N ILE A 203 5.87 2.76 -4.69
CA ILE A 203 4.60 2.09 -4.35
C ILE A 203 4.70 0.61 -4.72
N LEU A 204 5.14 0.32 -5.95
CA LEU A 204 5.34 -1.05 -6.43
C LEU A 204 6.31 -1.84 -5.55
N ALA A 205 7.44 -1.23 -5.16
CA ALA A 205 8.42 -1.89 -4.31
C ALA A 205 7.86 -2.25 -2.92
N HIS A 206 7.09 -1.36 -2.30
CA HIS A 206 6.47 -1.63 -1.01
C HIS A 206 5.45 -2.78 -1.10
N PHE A 207 4.59 -2.77 -2.12
CA PHE A 207 3.64 -3.86 -2.35
C PHE A 207 4.32 -5.20 -2.63
N GLN A 208 5.36 -5.17 -3.44
CA GLN A 208 6.14 -6.37 -3.75
C GLN A 208 6.82 -6.94 -2.49
N ALA A 209 7.33 -6.09 -1.60
CA ALA A 209 7.89 -6.53 -0.32
C ALA A 209 6.83 -7.22 0.55
N ILE A 210 5.63 -6.64 0.68
CA ILE A 210 4.51 -7.23 1.44
C ILE A 210 4.16 -8.61 0.87
N GLN A 211 3.96 -8.71 -0.44
CA GLN A 211 3.57 -9.96 -1.10
C GLN A 211 4.64 -11.04 -0.94
N ARG A 212 5.92 -10.70 -1.12
CA ARG A 212 7.03 -11.66 -0.95
C ARG A 212 7.15 -12.15 0.48
N ILE A 213 6.96 -11.29 1.48
CA ILE A 213 6.96 -11.71 2.89
C ILE A 213 5.81 -12.68 3.14
N GLU A 214 4.62 -12.40 2.63
CA GLU A 214 3.47 -13.31 2.75
C GLU A 214 3.71 -14.67 2.06
N GLU A 215 4.36 -14.67 0.90
CA GLU A 215 4.76 -15.88 0.19
C GLU A 215 5.78 -16.70 0.99
N LEU A 216 6.82 -16.06 1.54
CA LEU A 216 7.81 -16.74 2.38
C LEU A 216 7.18 -17.34 3.64
N VAL A 217 6.27 -16.60 4.31
CA VAL A 217 5.51 -17.14 5.45
C VAL A 217 4.71 -18.37 5.04
N PHE A 218 4.08 -18.33 3.86
CA PHE A 218 3.32 -19.46 3.34
C PHE A 218 4.19 -20.68 3.02
N GLU A 219 5.40 -20.47 2.50
CA GLU A 219 6.37 -21.54 2.29
C GLU A 219 6.78 -22.19 3.61
N LYS A 220 7.07 -21.39 4.63
CA LYS A 220 7.32 -21.89 5.99
C LYS A 220 6.15 -22.69 6.55
N LEU A 221 4.91 -22.28 6.29
CA LEU A 221 3.71 -23.04 6.68
C LEU A 221 3.62 -24.41 5.97
N LYS A 222 4.08 -24.52 4.72
CA LYS A 222 4.10 -25.81 4.00
C LYS A 222 5.21 -26.75 4.46
N GLU A 223 6.35 -26.21 4.88
CA GLU A 223 7.50 -26.98 5.37
C GLU A 223 7.21 -27.71 6.68
N VAL A 224 6.27 -27.19 7.50
CA VAL A 224 5.75 -27.87 8.69
C VAL A 224 4.96 -29.11 8.25
N LYS A 225 5.68 -30.23 8.07
CA LYS A 225 5.06 -31.53 7.78
C LYS A 225 4.15 -31.92 8.96
N PRO A 226 2.93 -32.45 8.71
CA PRO A 226 2.11 -33.00 9.78
C PRO A 226 2.90 -34.10 10.51
N PRO A 227 2.70 -34.29 11.83
CA PRO A 227 3.46 -35.29 12.58
C PRO A 227 3.35 -36.64 11.88
N SER A 228 4.49 -37.30 11.67
CA SER A 228 4.52 -38.61 11.03
C SER A 228 3.85 -39.63 11.95
N ILE A 229 2.55 -39.84 11.77
CA ILE A 229 1.83 -40.90 12.47
C ILE A 229 2.44 -42.23 12.00
N PRO A 230 3.02 -43.04 12.90
CA PRO A 230 3.57 -44.34 12.54
C PRO A 230 2.51 -45.21 11.87
N TRP A 231 2.89 -45.95 10.82
CA TRP A 231 1.96 -46.72 9.99
C TRP A 231 1.10 -47.71 10.80
N TRP A 232 1.62 -48.25 11.89
CA TRP A 232 0.91 -49.15 12.81
C TRP A 232 -0.18 -48.44 13.66
N LYS A 233 -0.02 -47.16 14.01
CA LYS A 233 -1.07 -46.36 14.68
C LYS A 233 -2.24 -46.03 13.74
N ARG A 234 -1.99 -45.86 12.44
CA ARG A 234 -3.05 -45.68 11.44
C ARG A 234 -3.91 -46.93 11.28
N ILE A 235 -3.29 -48.10 11.36
CA ILE A 235 -3.96 -49.40 11.32
C ILE A 235 -4.77 -49.62 12.61
N LEU A 236 -4.20 -49.32 13.78
CA LEU A 236 -4.92 -49.43 15.05
C LEU A 236 -6.14 -48.50 15.13
N ASN A 237 -6.03 -47.26 14.64
CA ASN A 237 -7.17 -46.33 14.56
C ASN A 237 -8.25 -46.78 13.55
N PHE A 238 -7.90 -47.62 12.56
CA PHE A 238 -8.86 -48.23 11.64
C PHE A 238 -9.63 -49.39 12.30
N PHE A 239 -9.02 -50.09 13.25
CA PHE A 239 -9.63 -51.23 13.95
C PHE A 239 -10.20 -50.90 15.34
N SER A 240 -9.84 -49.76 15.95
CA SER A 240 -10.43 -49.30 17.20
C SER A 240 -11.70 -48.50 16.94
N PHE A 241 -12.85 -49.17 16.95
CA PHE A 241 -14.18 -48.59 17.18
C PHE A 241 -14.31 -48.07 18.63
N SER A 242 -13.35 -47.26 19.08
CA SER A 242 -13.32 -46.64 20.40
C SER A 242 -13.51 -45.14 20.21
N CYS A 243 -14.71 -44.66 20.51
CA CYS A 243 -15.04 -43.24 20.62
C CYS A 243 -14.36 -42.60 21.83
N ASN A 244 -13.04 -42.59 21.87
CA ASN A 244 -12.27 -41.61 22.64
C ASN A 244 -11.35 -40.88 21.66
N LYS A 245 -11.98 -40.04 20.84
CA LYS A 245 -11.27 -38.96 20.16
C LYS A 245 -10.90 -37.92 21.21
N GLU A 246 -9.77 -38.10 21.87
CA GLU A 246 -8.88 -36.96 22.03
C GLU A 246 -8.31 -36.69 20.63
N GLU A 247 -9.14 -36.01 19.83
CA GLU A 247 -8.66 -35.33 18.65
C GLU A 247 -7.76 -34.19 19.13
N GLU A 248 -6.49 -34.49 19.39
CA GLU A 248 -5.43 -33.59 18.94
C GLU A 248 -5.46 -33.57 17.42
N GLN A 249 -6.51 -32.94 16.94
CA GLN A 249 -6.73 -32.52 15.60
C GLN A 249 -5.59 -31.54 15.30
N ASN A 250 -4.50 -32.04 14.72
CA ASN A 250 -3.74 -31.25 13.77
C ASN A 250 -4.66 -30.98 12.57
N VAL A 251 -5.71 -30.19 12.80
CA VAL A 251 -6.52 -29.57 11.77
C VAL A 251 -5.54 -28.62 11.12
N THR A 252 -5.07 -29.00 9.93
CA THR A 252 -4.66 -27.99 8.96
C THR A 252 -5.84 -27.04 8.87
N GLU A 253 -5.73 -25.88 9.53
CA GLU A 253 -6.82 -24.91 9.58
C GLU A 253 -7.30 -24.69 8.16
N ASP A 254 -8.53 -25.08 7.90
CA ASP A 254 -9.18 -25.05 6.60
C ASP A 254 -9.43 -23.60 6.11
N LEU A 255 -8.80 -22.63 6.76
CA LEU A 255 -8.91 -21.21 6.48
C LEU A 255 -8.26 -20.86 5.13
N PRO A 256 -8.74 -19.77 4.49
CA PRO A 256 -8.11 -19.22 3.30
C PRO A 256 -6.60 -18.99 3.50
N LYS A 257 -5.84 -19.09 2.41
CA LYS A 257 -4.37 -18.98 2.41
C LYS A 257 -3.90 -17.72 3.15
N GLU A 258 -4.53 -16.59 2.83
CA GLU A 258 -4.18 -15.26 3.37
C GLU A 258 -4.38 -15.20 4.88
N ILE A 259 -5.49 -15.76 5.38
CA ILE A 259 -5.80 -15.76 6.82
C ILE A 259 -4.79 -16.62 7.58
N ARG A 260 -4.40 -17.77 7.05
CA ARG A 260 -3.35 -18.60 7.66
C ARG A 260 -2.01 -17.87 7.76
N ILE A 261 -1.65 -17.14 6.70
CA ILE A 261 -0.45 -16.32 6.68
C ILE A 261 -0.54 -15.23 7.75
N TRP A 262 -1.62 -14.45 7.79
CA TRP A 262 -1.76 -13.35 8.74
C TRP A 262 -1.87 -13.82 10.19
N LYS A 263 -2.51 -14.98 10.42
CA LYS A 263 -2.51 -15.64 11.73
C LYS A 263 -1.10 -15.98 12.17
N LYS A 264 -0.31 -16.60 11.29
CA LYS A 264 1.08 -16.95 11.58
C LYS A 264 1.95 -15.72 11.83
N ILE A 265 1.73 -14.63 11.08
CA ILE A 265 2.40 -13.34 11.32
C ILE A 265 1.98 -12.76 12.69
N THR A 266 0.73 -12.90 13.09
CA THR A 266 0.26 -12.42 14.41
C THR A 266 0.93 -13.19 15.55
N GLU A 267 1.03 -14.52 15.43
CA GLU A 267 1.76 -15.40 16.36
C GLU A 267 3.27 -15.12 16.40
N SER A 268 3.82 -14.50 15.34
CA SER A 268 5.25 -14.16 15.28
C SER A 268 5.70 -13.12 16.32
N GLN A 269 4.76 -12.46 16.99
CA GLN A 269 5.09 -11.52 18.06
C GLN A 269 5.64 -12.23 19.31
N SER A 270 5.10 -13.41 19.65
CA SER A 270 5.61 -14.24 20.75
C SER A 270 6.69 -15.19 20.29
N SER A 271 6.63 -15.63 19.02
CA SER A 271 7.58 -16.57 18.41
C SER A 271 8.11 -16.04 17.07
N PRO A 272 9.16 -15.19 17.06
CA PRO A 272 9.68 -14.59 15.84
C PRO A 272 10.01 -15.64 14.78
N ILE A 273 9.60 -15.37 13.53
CA ILE A 273 9.85 -16.30 12.42
C ILE A 273 11.22 -15.95 11.84
N VAL A 274 12.16 -16.89 11.94
CA VAL A 274 13.48 -16.79 11.34
C VAL A 274 13.46 -17.50 9.99
N PHE A 275 13.74 -16.77 8.91
CA PHE A 275 13.73 -17.35 7.56
C PHE A 275 15.08 -17.94 7.15
N SER A 276 16.19 -17.39 7.64
CA SER A 276 17.54 -17.90 7.43
C SER A 276 18.28 -17.98 8.77
N GLU A 277 18.75 -19.18 9.13
CA GLU A 277 19.55 -19.39 10.34
C GLU A 277 20.93 -18.70 10.25
N ASP A 278 21.48 -18.57 9.03
CA ASP A 278 22.75 -17.91 8.79
C ASP A 278 22.69 -16.39 9.02
N TYR A 279 21.48 -15.80 8.91
CA TYR A 279 21.26 -14.36 9.01
C TYR A 279 19.98 -14.02 9.82
N PRO A 280 19.94 -14.31 11.13
CA PRO A 280 18.74 -14.13 11.92
C PRO A 280 18.35 -12.64 12.05
N ASP A 281 19.32 -11.75 12.22
CA ASP A 281 19.05 -10.32 12.47
C ASP A 281 18.35 -9.62 11.30
N THR A 282 18.69 -10.01 10.07
CA THR A 282 18.17 -9.39 8.84
C THR A 282 16.96 -10.14 8.26
N THR A 283 16.66 -11.35 8.75
CA THR A 283 15.61 -12.21 8.19
C THR A 283 14.55 -12.59 9.23
N THR A 284 14.51 -11.90 10.37
CA THR A 284 13.47 -12.07 11.39
C THR A 284 12.23 -11.26 11.07
N LEU A 285 11.09 -11.94 11.03
CA LEU A 285 9.77 -11.33 10.96
C LEU A 285 9.11 -11.32 12.34
N THR A 286 8.60 -10.16 12.71
CA THR A 286 7.71 -9.97 13.86
C THR A 286 6.45 -9.26 13.41
N ALA A 287 5.35 -9.45 14.14
CA ALA A 287 4.07 -8.81 13.83
C ALA A 287 4.22 -7.27 13.79
N ASN A 288 4.93 -6.69 14.75
CA ASN A 288 5.15 -5.24 14.80
C ASN A 288 5.93 -4.71 13.59
N LYS A 289 6.97 -5.42 13.14
CA LYS A 289 7.72 -5.04 11.93
C LYS A 289 6.82 -5.09 10.69
N TYR A 290 5.99 -6.13 10.56
CA TYR A 290 5.02 -6.23 9.46
C TYR A 290 3.96 -5.13 9.50
N LYS A 291 3.39 -4.83 10.68
CA LYS A 291 2.45 -3.70 10.85
C LYS A 291 3.09 -2.37 10.47
N THR A 292 4.35 -2.14 10.85
CA THR A 292 5.11 -0.94 10.47
C THR A 292 5.26 -0.82 8.95
N LEU A 293 5.55 -1.93 8.27
CA LEU A 293 5.61 -1.98 6.80
C LEU A 293 4.26 -1.59 6.16
N LEU A 294 3.15 -2.11 6.67
CA LEU A 294 1.80 -1.73 6.19
C LEU A 294 1.56 -0.23 6.36
N MET A 295 1.88 0.33 7.52
CA MET A 295 1.67 1.75 7.81
C MET A 295 2.53 2.66 6.93
N LYS A 296 3.81 2.33 6.72
CA LYS A 296 4.69 3.06 5.79
C LYS A 296 4.16 3.03 4.35
N THR A 297 3.64 1.88 3.92
CA THR A 297 3.04 1.75 2.59
C THR A 297 1.78 2.61 2.45
N LEU A 298 0.95 2.67 3.49
CA LEU A 298 -0.22 3.54 3.53
C LEU A 298 0.14 5.02 3.53
N GLU A 299 1.19 5.42 4.25
CA GLU A 299 1.72 6.78 4.22
C GLU A 299 2.18 7.15 2.80
N LEU A 300 2.93 6.27 2.16
CA LEU A 300 3.38 6.46 0.78
C LEU A 300 2.20 6.60 -0.20
N LEU A 301 1.15 5.81 -0.05
CA LEU A 301 -0.05 5.93 -0.89
C LEU A 301 -0.84 7.22 -0.67
N ARG A 302 -0.77 7.80 0.54
CA ARG A 302 -1.34 9.13 0.83
C ARG A 302 -0.50 10.24 0.22
N LEU A 303 0.81 10.04 0.14
CA LEU A 303 1.76 10.95 -0.48
C LEU A 303 1.70 10.81 -2.02
N ARG A 304 0.74 11.47 -2.67
CA ARG A 304 0.83 11.75 -4.11
C ARG A 304 0.82 13.26 -4.34
N THR A 305 1.55 13.67 -5.37
CA THR A 305 2.13 14.98 -5.70
C THR A 305 1.22 16.22 -5.69
N ASP A 306 -0.07 16.11 -5.36
CA ASP A 306 -1.01 17.21 -5.22
C ASP A 306 -1.86 17.02 -3.95
N GLU A 307 -1.80 17.99 -3.03
CA GLU A 307 -2.65 18.05 -1.83
C GLU A 307 -4.15 18.10 -2.18
N SER A 308 -4.50 18.46 -3.43
CA SER A 308 -5.87 18.63 -3.89
C SER A 308 -6.56 17.34 -4.32
N HIS A 309 -5.82 16.31 -4.77
CA HIS A 309 -6.42 15.05 -5.24
C HIS A 309 -5.51 13.84 -4.95
N PRO A 310 -5.61 13.23 -3.76
CA PRO A 310 -5.00 11.92 -3.51
C PRO A 310 -5.73 10.88 -4.37
N SER A 311 -5.19 10.60 -5.57
CA SER A 311 -5.65 9.46 -6.37
C SER A 311 -5.06 8.18 -5.75
N LEU A 312 -5.58 7.80 -4.59
CA LEU A 312 -5.40 6.45 -4.08
C LEU A 312 -5.94 5.51 -5.14
N SER A 313 -5.13 4.59 -5.66
CA SER A 313 -5.68 3.47 -6.42
C SER A 313 -6.60 2.72 -5.42
N PRO A 314 -7.92 2.72 -5.61
CA PRO A 314 -8.80 2.30 -4.52
C PRO A 314 -8.66 0.80 -4.24
N GLU A 315 -8.24 0.00 -5.22
CA GLU A 315 -8.04 -1.45 -5.10
C GLU A 315 -6.80 -1.81 -4.25
N GLU A 316 -5.66 -1.18 -4.52
CA GLU A 316 -4.44 -1.37 -3.73
C GLU A 316 -4.67 -0.89 -2.28
N SER A 317 -5.39 0.20 -2.14
CA SER A 317 -5.76 0.75 -0.83
C SER A 317 -6.68 -0.22 -0.07
N VAL A 318 -7.71 -0.77 -0.70
CA VAL A 318 -8.58 -1.79 -0.10
C VAL A 318 -7.78 -3.03 0.30
N SER A 319 -6.84 -3.47 -0.54
CA SER A 319 -5.96 -4.62 -0.25
C SER A 319 -5.12 -4.40 1.01
N LEU A 320 -4.55 -3.20 1.20
CA LEU A 320 -3.80 -2.85 2.42
C LEU A 320 -4.71 -2.68 3.62
N PHE A 321 -5.82 -1.96 3.48
CA PHE A 321 -6.77 -1.75 4.58
C PHE A 321 -7.39 -3.07 5.05
N THR A 322 -7.56 -4.05 4.17
CA THR A 322 -7.97 -5.41 4.54
C THR A 322 -6.97 -6.08 5.47
N ARG A 323 -5.66 -5.93 5.20
CA ARG A 323 -4.60 -6.41 6.10
C ARG A 323 -4.63 -5.65 7.42
N VAL A 324 -4.72 -4.32 7.37
CA VAL A 324 -4.78 -3.48 8.58
C VAL A 324 -5.97 -3.84 9.47
N LEU A 325 -7.13 -4.13 8.88
CA LEU A 325 -8.33 -4.60 9.59
C LEU A 325 -8.15 -5.96 10.26
N TYR A 326 -7.35 -6.84 9.67
CA TYR A 326 -7.01 -8.10 10.32
C TYR A 326 -6.11 -7.85 11.53
N PHE A 327 -5.07 -7.03 11.37
CA PHE A 327 -4.06 -6.75 12.41
C PHE A 327 -4.48 -5.73 13.48
N SER A 328 -5.67 -5.13 13.38
CA SER A 328 -6.20 -4.21 14.39
C SER A 328 -6.70 -4.92 15.64
N CYS A 329 -7.07 -6.20 15.54
CA CYS A 329 -7.51 -7.01 16.68
C CYS A 329 -6.35 -7.82 17.24
N SER A 330 -6.30 -7.99 18.56
CA SER A 330 -5.39 -8.91 19.23
C SER A 330 -5.92 -10.35 19.20
N THR A 331 -7.21 -10.53 19.46
CA THR A 331 -7.94 -11.80 19.34
C THR A 331 -9.22 -11.63 18.54
N ARG A 332 -9.58 -12.69 17.80
CA ARG A 332 -10.77 -12.74 16.96
C ARG A 332 -11.36 -14.14 17.00
N ALA A 333 -12.65 -14.21 17.34
CA ALA A 333 -13.43 -15.43 17.22
C ALA A 333 -13.81 -15.64 15.75
N ILE A 334 -13.06 -16.49 15.04
CA ILE A 334 -13.36 -16.86 13.66
C ILE A 334 -14.36 -18.04 13.68
N PRO A 335 -15.56 -17.91 13.09
CA PRO A 335 -16.53 -19.00 13.08
C PRO A 335 -16.05 -20.16 12.20
N ALA A 336 -16.48 -21.39 12.50
CA ALA A 336 -16.08 -22.58 11.73
C ALA A 336 -16.47 -22.49 10.24
N GLU A 337 -17.57 -21.81 9.92
CA GLU A 337 -18.06 -21.58 8.56
C GLU A 337 -17.16 -20.65 7.72
N ALA A 338 -16.25 -19.90 8.37
CA ALA A 338 -15.34 -18.97 7.72
C ALA A 338 -14.39 -19.65 6.72
N LYS A 339 -14.27 -20.98 6.74
CA LYS A 339 -13.59 -21.77 5.71
C LYS A 339 -14.00 -21.38 4.27
N TYR A 340 -15.28 -21.06 4.07
CA TYR A 340 -15.83 -20.76 2.75
C TYR A 340 -15.85 -19.26 2.42
N TRP A 341 -15.41 -18.42 3.36
CA TRP A 341 -15.47 -16.98 3.22
C TRP A 341 -14.20 -16.45 2.55
N GLY A 342 -14.31 -15.31 1.87
CA GLY A 342 -13.14 -14.60 1.37
C GLY A 342 -12.35 -13.96 2.52
N ALA A 343 -11.03 -13.79 2.33
CA ALA A 343 -10.15 -13.18 3.34
C ALA A 343 -10.63 -11.79 3.79
N SER A 344 -11.25 -11.00 2.91
CA SER A 344 -11.82 -9.70 3.25
C SER A 344 -13.03 -9.77 4.19
N ALA A 345 -13.90 -10.78 4.04
CA ALA A 345 -15.02 -11.00 4.95
C ALA A 345 -14.53 -11.42 6.33
N ILE A 346 -13.53 -12.29 6.39
CA ILE A 346 -12.90 -12.73 7.65
C ILE A 346 -12.14 -11.58 8.30
N ALA A 347 -11.47 -10.74 7.51
CA ALA A 347 -10.79 -9.53 7.98
C ALA A 347 -11.77 -8.52 8.61
N ALA A 348 -13.02 -8.49 8.15
CA ALA A 348 -14.08 -7.60 8.61
C ALA A 348 -14.89 -8.14 9.81
N ILE A 349 -14.54 -9.30 10.36
CA ILE A 349 -15.14 -9.79 11.62
C ILE A 349 -14.65 -8.87 12.75
N PRO A 350 -15.55 -8.37 13.63
CA PRO A 350 -15.14 -7.52 14.74
C PRO A 350 -14.21 -8.24 15.73
N CYS A 351 -13.45 -7.46 16.50
CA CYS A 351 -12.62 -7.99 17.57
C CYS A 351 -13.50 -8.62 18.68
N GLU A 352 -12.91 -9.50 19.50
CA GLU A 352 -13.61 -10.02 20.68
C GLU A 352 -13.97 -8.88 21.65
N ALA A 353 -15.06 -9.07 22.42
CA ALA A 353 -15.57 -8.05 23.33
C ALA A 353 -14.59 -7.64 24.44
N SER A 354 -13.59 -8.48 24.72
CA SER A 354 -12.49 -8.20 25.65
C SER A 354 -11.49 -7.15 25.12
N ASP A 355 -11.34 -7.03 23.80
CA ASP A 355 -10.35 -6.15 23.16
C ASP A 355 -10.95 -4.76 22.84
N THR A 356 -11.16 -3.98 23.89
CA THR A 356 -11.80 -2.65 23.77
C THR A 356 -10.95 -1.64 22.99
N GLU A 357 -9.62 -1.70 23.10
CA GLU A 357 -8.72 -0.81 22.35
C GLU A 357 -8.61 -1.23 20.88
N GLY A 358 -8.46 -2.53 20.61
CA GLY A 358 -8.47 -3.08 19.25
C GLY A 358 -9.79 -2.78 18.53
N ALA A 359 -10.92 -2.83 19.24
CA ALA A 359 -12.23 -2.48 18.69
C ALA A 359 -12.27 -1.02 18.18
N LYS A 360 -11.73 -0.05 18.94
CA LYS A 360 -11.68 1.36 18.50
C LYS A 360 -10.90 1.51 17.18
N VAL A 361 -9.73 0.89 17.12
CA VAL A 361 -8.85 0.93 15.94
C VAL A 361 -9.49 0.20 14.76
N PHE A 362 -10.13 -0.94 15.01
CA PHE A 362 -10.83 -1.75 14.02
C PHE A 362 -11.95 -0.97 13.34
N TYR A 363 -12.89 -0.39 14.09
CA TYR A 363 -14.02 0.33 13.50
C TYR A 363 -13.61 1.64 12.81
N SER A 364 -12.56 2.32 13.31
CA SER A 364 -11.98 3.46 12.61
C SER A 364 -11.40 3.06 11.25
N ASN A 365 -10.67 1.96 11.18
CA ASN A 365 -10.15 1.42 9.92
C ASN A 365 -11.25 0.83 9.03
N LEU A 366 -12.33 0.31 9.61
CA LEU A 366 -13.49 -0.21 8.89
C LEU A 366 -14.23 0.92 8.17
N ASN A 367 -14.38 2.07 8.83
CA ASN A 367 -14.94 3.27 8.21
C ASN A 367 -14.11 3.73 7.00
N ARG A 368 -12.78 3.76 7.13
CA ARG A 368 -11.87 4.10 6.02
C ARG A 368 -11.97 3.09 4.87
N ASN A 369 -12.04 1.80 5.18
CA ASN A 369 -12.20 0.77 4.14
C ASN A 369 -13.57 0.91 3.44
N ALA A 370 -14.65 1.18 4.19
CA ALA A 370 -15.97 1.43 3.65
C ALA A 370 -16.00 2.63 2.68
N GLN A 371 -15.29 3.72 3.00
CA GLN A 371 -15.13 4.86 2.09
C GLN A 371 -14.41 4.48 0.79
N LEU A 372 -13.41 3.60 0.85
CA LEU A 372 -12.72 3.11 -0.37
C LEU A 372 -13.62 2.21 -1.21
N PHE A 373 -14.39 1.31 -0.57
CA PHE A 373 -15.40 0.50 -1.25
C PHE A 373 -16.51 1.36 -1.87
N TYR A 374 -16.92 2.44 -1.21
CA TYR A 374 -17.87 3.40 -1.75
C TYR A 374 -17.35 4.04 -3.04
N LYS A 375 -16.07 4.48 -3.06
CA LYS A 375 -15.40 5.02 -4.26
C LYS A 375 -15.27 3.99 -5.38
N LEU A 376 -14.98 2.72 -5.05
CA LEU A 376 -14.99 1.62 -6.03
C LEU A 376 -16.38 1.35 -6.60
N GLY A 377 -17.42 1.81 -5.92
CA GLY A 377 -18.81 1.74 -6.36
C GLY A 377 -19.09 2.35 -7.72
N ASP A 378 -18.26 3.31 -8.16
CA ASP A 378 -18.36 3.92 -9.49
C ASP A 378 -18.05 2.91 -10.61
N ARG A 379 -17.28 1.85 -10.30
CA ARG A 379 -16.94 0.77 -11.23
C ARG A 379 -17.94 -0.39 -11.17
N ASP A 380 -18.31 -0.81 -9.97
CA ASP A 380 -19.31 -1.87 -9.73
C ASP A 380 -20.17 -1.54 -8.50
N SER A 381 -21.48 -1.48 -8.72
CA SER A 381 -22.51 -1.28 -7.70
C SER A 381 -22.43 -2.24 -6.51
N ASN A 382 -21.91 -3.45 -6.69
CA ASN A 382 -21.74 -4.43 -5.61
C ASN A 382 -20.78 -3.94 -4.52
N TYR A 383 -19.82 -3.07 -4.85
CA TYR A 383 -18.94 -2.49 -3.85
C TYR A 383 -19.67 -1.50 -2.94
N ARG A 384 -20.70 -0.78 -3.43
CA ARG A 384 -21.52 0.11 -2.60
C ARG A 384 -22.40 -0.68 -1.62
N LYS A 385 -22.89 -1.86 -2.01
CA LYS A 385 -23.59 -2.78 -1.09
C LYS A 385 -22.70 -3.19 0.08
N LYS A 386 -21.46 -3.61 -0.21
CA LYS A 386 -20.47 -3.94 0.84
C LYS A 386 -20.12 -2.74 1.70
N ALA A 387 -19.96 -1.56 1.11
CA ALA A 387 -19.73 -0.32 1.86
C ALA A 387 -20.89 0.01 2.79
N LYS A 388 -22.14 -0.15 2.32
CA LYS A 388 -23.37 0.05 3.12
C LYS A 388 -23.36 -0.81 4.39
N ASP A 389 -23.06 -2.10 4.25
CA ASP A 389 -23.01 -3.03 5.39
C ASP A 389 -21.89 -2.67 6.39
N MET A 390 -20.72 -2.26 5.88
CA MET A 390 -19.62 -1.79 6.73
C MET A 390 -19.96 -0.49 7.46
N PHE A 391 -20.56 0.49 6.80
CA PHE A 391 -21.02 1.73 7.43
C PHE A 391 -22.09 1.47 8.50
N GLU A 392 -22.98 0.50 8.27
CA GLU A 392 -23.95 0.08 9.28
C GLU A 392 -23.27 -0.51 10.52
N ALA A 393 -22.26 -1.36 10.33
CA ALA A 393 -21.48 -1.92 11.44
C ALA A 393 -20.73 -0.84 12.24
N VAL A 394 -20.16 0.16 11.55
CA VAL A 394 -19.47 1.31 12.18
C VAL A 394 -20.45 2.17 12.98
N TYR A 395 -21.64 2.44 12.45
CA TYR A 395 -22.67 3.23 13.11
C TYR A 395 -23.20 2.55 14.39
N LYS A 396 -23.44 1.24 14.35
CA LYS A 396 -23.94 0.47 15.51
C LYS A 396 -22.89 0.27 16.61
N SER A 397 -21.62 0.49 16.31
CA SER A 397 -20.55 0.25 17.27
C SER A 397 -20.49 1.34 18.35
N SER A 398 -20.40 0.93 19.61
CA SER A 398 -20.14 1.85 20.73
C SER A 398 -18.66 2.27 20.84
N ALA A 399 -17.76 1.64 20.07
CA ALA A 399 -16.32 1.89 20.13
C ALA A 399 -15.87 3.10 19.29
N THR A 400 -16.70 3.61 18.39
CA THR A 400 -16.41 4.79 17.57
C THR A 400 -16.89 6.07 18.22
N ASP A 401 -16.25 7.19 17.91
CA ASP A 401 -16.73 8.53 18.29
C ASP A 401 -18.06 8.86 17.61
N LEU A 402 -18.85 9.74 18.24
CA LEU A 402 -20.16 10.17 17.75
C LEU A 402 -20.06 10.79 16.35
N GLY A 403 -19.03 11.60 16.08
CA GLY A 403 -18.79 12.19 14.76
C GLY A 403 -18.60 11.13 13.67
N THR A 404 -17.74 10.13 13.91
CA THR A 404 -17.57 9.00 12.97
C THR A 404 -18.84 8.18 12.79
N ARG A 405 -19.64 7.94 13.84
CA ARG A 405 -20.93 7.24 13.71
C ARG A 405 -21.91 8.02 12.85
N PHE A 406 -22.02 9.32 13.10
CA PHE A 406 -22.87 10.23 12.34
C PHE A 406 -22.45 10.26 10.87
N GLN A 407 -21.16 10.41 10.60
CA GLN A 407 -20.62 10.38 9.25
C GLN A 407 -20.88 9.03 8.56
N ALA A 408 -20.66 7.90 9.25
CA ALA A 408 -20.94 6.58 8.70
C ALA A 408 -22.42 6.41 8.34
N LYS A 409 -23.33 6.97 9.16
CA LYS A 409 -24.76 6.98 8.88
C LYS A 409 -25.09 7.80 7.63
N LEU A 410 -24.52 8.99 7.47
CA LEU A 410 -24.67 9.78 6.23
C LEU A 410 -24.12 9.07 5.00
N MET A 411 -22.97 8.40 5.12
CA MET A 411 -22.40 7.60 4.03
C MET A 411 -23.28 6.39 3.67
N ARG A 412 -23.91 5.76 4.65
CA ARG A 412 -24.91 4.71 4.42
C ARG A 412 -26.12 5.24 3.66
N VAL A 413 -26.63 6.43 4.01
CA VAL A 413 -27.69 7.11 3.27
C VAL A 413 -27.28 7.34 1.82
N ARG A 414 -26.04 7.80 1.55
CA ARG A 414 -25.52 7.92 0.18
C ARG A 414 -25.54 6.59 -0.58
N CYS A 415 -25.19 5.47 0.06
CA CYS A 415 -25.32 4.15 -0.56
C CYS A 415 -26.79 3.84 -0.94
N LEU A 416 -27.74 4.09 -0.03
CA LEU A 416 -29.17 3.87 -0.28
C LEU A 416 -29.70 4.73 -1.43
N LEU A 417 -29.23 5.98 -1.53
CA LEU A 417 -29.61 6.88 -2.62
C LEU A 417 -29.14 6.39 -3.98
N HIS A 418 -27.98 5.74 -4.05
CA HIS A 418 -27.54 5.08 -5.27
C HIS A 418 -28.35 3.82 -5.61
N GLU A 419 -28.90 3.15 -4.61
CA GLU A 419 -29.82 2.02 -4.78
C GLU A 419 -31.26 2.47 -5.10
N SER A 420 -31.52 3.78 -5.14
CA SER A 420 -32.86 4.38 -5.30
C SER A 420 -33.85 4.01 -4.18
N ASP A 421 -33.35 3.59 -3.02
CA ASP A 421 -34.17 3.32 -1.83
C ASP A 421 -34.39 4.61 -1.02
N PHE A 422 -35.21 5.50 -1.58
CA PHE A 422 -35.48 6.82 -1.00
C PHE A 422 -36.30 6.75 0.30
N ASP A 423 -37.12 5.71 0.48
CA ASP A 423 -37.92 5.53 1.68
C ASP A 423 -37.05 5.20 2.88
N GLN A 424 -36.11 4.25 2.72
CA GLN A 424 -35.17 3.92 3.77
C GLN A 424 -34.18 5.08 4.02
N ALA A 425 -33.71 5.74 2.95
CA ALA A 425 -32.82 6.89 3.07
C ALA A 425 -33.44 8.03 3.90
N LEU A 426 -34.71 8.36 3.65
CA LEU A 426 -35.44 9.38 4.41
C LEU A 426 -35.59 8.98 5.88
N LYS A 427 -36.02 7.75 6.15
CA LYS A 427 -36.15 7.23 7.52
C LYS A 427 -34.84 7.30 8.31
N GLU A 428 -33.72 7.01 7.64
CA GLU A 428 -32.40 7.08 8.26
C GLU A 428 -31.93 8.52 8.52
N LEU A 429 -32.33 9.49 7.69
CA LEU A 429 -32.06 10.92 7.90
C LEU A 429 -32.93 11.52 9.01
N ASP A 430 -34.19 11.14 9.11
CA ASP A 430 -35.10 11.57 10.19
C ASP A 430 -34.60 11.04 11.54
N ALA A 431 -34.11 9.80 11.58
CA ALA A 431 -33.52 9.23 12.79
C ALA A 431 -32.33 10.05 13.31
N LEU A 432 -31.55 10.65 12.39
CA LEU A 432 -30.42 11.49 12.75
C LEU A 432 -30.83 12.81 13.42
N ASP A 433 -32.06 13.31 13.27
CA ASP A 433 -32.50 14.57 13.92
C ASP A 433 -32.34 14.53 15.43
N THR A 434 -32.58 13.37 16.04
CA THR A 434 -32.40 13.18 17.47
C THR A 434 -30.92 13.16 17.89
N GLU A 435 -30.03 12.78 16.97
CA GLU A 435 -28.59 12.68 17.21
C GLU A 435 -27.85 14.00 16.91
N VAL A 436 -28.39 14.89 16.06
CA VAL A 436 -27.75 16.19 15.67
C VAL A 436 -27.35 17.02 16.88
N TYR A 437 -28.18 17.06 17.94
CA TYR A 437 -27.93 17.85 19.15
C TYR A 437 -26.84 17.26 20.07
N THR A 438 -26.38 16.04 19.79
CA THR A 438 -25.37 15.33 20.58
C THR A 438 -23.99 15.32 19.93
N VAL A 439 -23.88 15.76 18.67
CA VAL A 439 -22.61 15.89 17.96
C VAL A 439 -21.88 17.15 18.45
N ASP A 440 -20.67 16.96 18.96
CA ASP A 440 -19.82 18.00 19.56
C ASP A 440 -19.65 19.21 18.60
N PRO A 441 -19.81 20.46 19.07
CA PRO A 441 -19.56 21.68 18.29
C PRO A 441 -18.23 21.71 17.54
N ASN A 442 -17.21 20.95 17.96
CA ASN A 442 -15.93 20.84 17.25
C ASN A 442 -16.03 20.23 15.84
N TYR A 443 -17.09 19.46 15.54
CA TYR A 443 -17.35 18.96 14.17
C TYR A 443 -18.10 19.97 13.30
N ARG A 444 -18.42 21.17 13.82
CA ARG A 444 -19.09 22.25 13.07
C ARG A 444 -18.15 23.09 12.22
N ASN A 445 -16.84 23.08 12.49
CA ASN A 445 -15.86 23.79 11.67
C ASN A 445 -14.43 23.40 12.08
N ASP A 446 -13.95 22.23 11.68
CA ASP A 446 -12.53 21.92 11.84
C ASP A 446 -11.82 22.00 10.50
N LYS A 447 -10.68 22.71 10.49
CA LYS A 447 -9.77 22.92 9.34
C LYS A 447 -9.15 21.61 8.79
N SER A 448 -9.77 20.47 9.05
CA SER A 448 -9.39 19.12 8.67
C SER A 448 -10.03 18.64 7.36
N GLY A 449 -10.84 19.48 6.69
CA GLY A 449 -11.40 19.19 5.37
C GLY A 449 -12.64 18.30 5.39
N TYR A 450 -13.37 18.24 6.51
CA TYR A 450 -14.73 17.73 6.54
C TYR A 450 -15.71 18.89 6.28
N ASP A 451 -16.56 18.75 5.26
CA ASP A 451 -17.74 19.59 5.11
C ASP A 451 -18.60 19.47 6.39
N ASP A 452 -19.24 20.56 6.81
CA ASP A 452 -20.11 20.58 7.99
C ASP A 452 -21.11 19.40 7.91
N LEU A 453 -21.01 18.46 8.85
CA LEU A 453 -21.82 17.24 8.85
C LEU A 453 -23.33 17.56 8.92
N ILE A 454 -23.69 18.69 9.54
CA ILE A 454 -25.06 19.17 9.62
C ILE A 454 -25.50 19.68 8.25
N GLU A 455 -24.66 20.48 7.59
CA GLU A 455 -24.93 20.96 6.23
C GLU A 455 -25.01 19.79 5.23
N ASP A 456 -24.13 18.79 5.36
CA ASP A 456 -24.14 17.57 4.55
C ASP A 456 -25.46 16.80 4.73
N LYS A 457 -25.92 16.65 5.98
CA LYS A 457 -27.24 16.08 6.27
C LYS A 457 -28.36 16.89 5.60
N LYS A 458 -28.38 18.22 5.76
CA LYS A 458 -29.40 19.10 5.15
C LYS A 458 -29.44 18.94 3.62
N LYS A 459 -28.27 18.91 2.97
CA LYS A 459 -28.14 18.68 1.52
C LYS A 459 -28.68 17.31 1.12
N LEU A 460 -28.33 16.25 1.85
CA LEU A 460 -28.85 14.91 1.58
C LEU A 460 -30.36 14.83 1.76
N LEU A 461 -30.92 15.44 2.81
CA LEU A 461 -32.35 15.50 3.07
C LEU A 461 -33.10 16.27 1.97
N GLN A 462 -32.60 17.44 1.57
CA GLN A 462 -33.17 18.17 0.43
C GLN A 462 -33.17 17.31 -0.83
N TYR A 463 -32.06 16.63 -1.12
CA TYR A 463 -31.96 15.75 -2.27
C TYR A 463 -32.95 14.58 -2.21
N THR A 464 -33.11 13.92 -1.06
CA THR A 464 -34.05 12.79 -0.89
C THR A 464 -35.50 13.24 -1.04
N LEU A 465 -35.89 14.35 -0.41
CA LEU A 465 -37.25 14.91 -0.49
C LEU A 465 -37.62 15.31 -1.92
N ARG A 466 -36.71 15.97 -2.65
CA ARG A 466 -36.91 16.29 -4.07
C ARG A 466 -37.09 15.04 -4.92
N ARG A 467 -36.30 13.99 -4.69
CA ARG A 467 -36.46 12.70 -5.40
C ARG A 467 -37.79 12.01 -5.10
N LYS A 468 -38.40 12.27 -3.94
CA LYS A 468 -39.74 11.80 -3.57
C LYS A 468 -40.87 12.74 -4.02
N GLY A 469 -40.57 13.87 -4.64
CA GLY A 469 -41.56 14.85 -5.08
C GLY A 469 -42.10 15.78 -3.97
N ARG A 470 -41.46 15.81 -2.79
CA ARG A 470 -41.79 16.71 -1.68
C ARG A 470 -40.98 18.00 -1.79
N TYR A 471 -41.28 18.81 -2.82
CA TYR A 471 -40.48 19.98 -3.16
C TYR A 471 -40.59 21.13 -2.14
N GLU A 472 -41.80 21.39 -1.62
CA GLU A 472 -42.03 22.46 -0.61
C GLU A 472 -41.16 22.25 0.63
N GLU A 473 -41.24 21.06 1.23
CA GLU A 473 -40.42 20.71 2.38
C GLU A 473 -38.91 20.73 2.09
N ALA A 474 -38.52 20.46 0.85
CA ALA A 474 -37.11 20.46 0.45
C ALA A 474 -36.54 21.88 0.29
N ASP A 475 -37.39 22.85 -0.07
CA ASP A 475 -37.02 24.25 -0.20
C ASP A 475 -36.99 24.93 1.18
N ASP A 476 -37.87 24.53 2.10
CA ASP A 476 -37.93 25.02 3.49
C ASP A 476 -36.66 24.70 4.32
N ILE A 477 -35.85 23.70 3.95
CA ILE A 477 -34.67 23.25 4.74
C ILE A 477 -33.57 24.30 4.86
N PHE A 478 -33.39 25.14 3.83
CA PHE A 478 -32.36 26.19 3.81
C PHE A 478 -32.93 27.60 3.95
N ASP A 479 -34.26 27.74 3.93
CA ASP A 479 -34.97 28.98 4.23
C ASP A 479 -35.06 29.21 5.75
N GLU A 480 -33.91 29.20 6.44
CA GLU A 480 -33.81 29.74 7.80
C GLU A 480 -33.77 31.28 7.73
N LYS A 481 -34.91 31.89 7.40
CA LYS A 481 -35.28 33.19 7.96
C LYS A 481 -35.99 32.94 9.30
N ASN A 482 -35.22 32.62 10.34
CA ASN A 482 -35.58 32.82 11.75
C ASN A 482 -34.35 32.70 12.64
#